data_AF-A0A644V7Q4-F1
#
_entry.id   AF-A0A644V7Q4-F1
#
_cell.length_a   1.000
_cell.length_b   1.000
_cell.length_c   1.000
_cell.angle_alpha   90.00
_cell.angle_beta   90.00
_cell.angle_gamma   90.00
#
_symmetry.space_group_name_H-M   'P 1'
#
loop_
_entity.id
_entity.type
_entity.pdbx_description
1 polymer ?
#
loop_
_entity_poly.entity_id
_entity_poly.type
_entity_poly.pdbx_seq_one_letter_code
_entity_poly.pdbx_strand_id
1 'polypeptide(L)'
;MPNKNLKNKIYVNFLLLVVSFAIFYFFIYALYTGSGTFYNPEKGISELLTDKKDYTAALAVADSYNQKVIKTNSDYAQALNTLPIDKLNNVLPASSDPILAIYELSRIAARPESNLHLTSPRYIDDGDVQGLNKNYNTIAISFSVEGTYGQIKSFLKNLENSEKIFNVTNLDFSSSRDSRPGSALNYTITVETYYLKKQSN
;
A
#
# COMPACT_ATOMS: atom_id res chain seq x y z
N MET A 1 64.66 58.41 22.29
CA MET A 1 63.37 59.10 22.02
C MET A 1 62.64 58.36 20.91
N PRO A 2 61.51 57.68 21.17
CA PRO A 2 60.86 56.84 20.16
C PRO A 2 60.20 57.68 19.06
N ASN A 3 60.55 57.37 17.81
CA ASN A 3 60.15 58.07 16.59
C ASN A 3 58.61 58.16 16.48
N LYS A 4 58.09 59.38 16.43
CA LYS A 4 56.65 59.71 16.42
C LYS A 4 55.90 59.03 15.26
N ASN A 5 56.59 58.78 14.14
CA ASN A 5 56.03 58.08 12.98
C ASN A 5 55.82 56.58 13.22
N LEU A 6 56.67 55.94 14.04
CA LEU A 6 56.52 54.51 14.37
C LEU A 6 55.31 54.28 15.28
N LYS A 7 55.07 55.21 16.22
CA LYS A 7 53.90 55.18 17.11
C LYS A 7 52.58 55.34 16.34
N ASN A 8 52.48 56.30 15.42
CA ASN A 8 51.27 56.49 14.61
C ASN A 8 50.93 55.27 13.73
N LYS A 9 51.94 54.60 13.16
CA LYS A 9 51.72 53.38 12.35
C LYS A 9 51.18 52.22 13.20
N ILE A 10 51.63 52.09 14.44
CA ILE A 10 51.14 51.08 15.38
C ILE A 10 49.68 51.37 15.78
N TYR A 11 49.31 52.63 16.04
CA TYR A 11 47.93 53.00 16.35
C TYR A 11 46.97 52.79 15.17
N VAL A 12 47.38 53.13 13.95
CA VAL A 12 46.57 52.89 12.75
C VAL A 12 46.36 51.39 12.51
N ASN A 13 47.39 50.56 12.69
CA ASN A 13 47.26 49.11 12.56
C ASN A 13 46.37 48.49 13.65
N PHE A 14 46.48 48.98 14.89
CA PHE A 14 45.62 48.53 15.99
C PHE A 14 44.15 48.93 15.75
N LEU A 15 43.90 50.15 15.27
CA LEU A 15 42.56 50.61 14.91
C LEU A 15 41.96 49.77 13.77
N LEU A 16 42.76 49.42 12.75
CA LEU A 16 42.33 48.52 11.67
C LEU A 16 41.94 47.12 12.19
N LEU A 17 42.68 46.59 13.17
CA LEU A 17 42.39 45.30 13.79
C LEU A 17 41.09 45.34 14.60
N VAL A 18 40.88 46.41 15.37
CA VAL A 18 39.64 46.61 16.15
C VAL A 18 38.43 46.79 15.23
N VAL A 19 38.56 47.55 14.13
CA VAL A 19 37.49 47.73 13.14
C VAL A 19 37.15 46.40 12.45
N SER A 20 38.16 45.60 12.09
CA SER A 20 37.94 44.28 11.49
C SER A 20 37.21 43.33 12.44
N PHE A 21 37.59 43.32 13.72
CA PHE A 21 36.93 42.52 14.74
C PHE A 21 35.47 42.97 14.98
N ALA A 22 35.24 44.29 14.97
CA ALA A 22 33.90 44.85 15.08
C ALA A 22 33.01 44.44 13.90
N ILE A 23 33.48 44.54 12.65
CA ILE A 23 32.70 44.14 11.47
C ILE A 23 32.39 42.64 11.51
N PHE A 24 33.36 41.81 11.89
CA PHE A 24 33.16 40.37 12.01
C PHE A 24 32.06 40.02 13.03
N TYR A 25 32.12 40.61 14.21
CA TYR A 25 31.16 40.31 15.27
C TYR A 25 29.77 40.91 15.01
N PHE A 26 29.71 42.14 14.50
CA PHE A 26 28.43 42.82 14.29
C PHE A 26 27.70 42.36 13.03
N PHE A 27 28.40 42.05 11.95
CA PHE A 27 27.77 41.71 10.66
C PHE A 27 27.92 40.24 10.29
N ILE A 28 29.14 39.70 10.32
CA ILE A 28 29.40 38.34 9.81
C ILE A 28 28.78 37.29 10.72
N TYR A 29 28.96 37.43 12.04
CA TYR A 29 28.40 36.51 13.03
C TYR A 29 26.86 36.56 13.07
N ALA A 30 26.28 37.76 13.01
CA ALA A 30 24.82 37.96 12.98
C ALA A 30 24.19 37.37 11.71
N LEU A 31 24.84 37.50 10.55
CA LEU A 31 24.36 36.94 9.28
C LEU A 31 24.46 35.40 9.25
N TYR A 32 25.48 34.83 9.89
CA TYR A 32 25.68 33.38 9.93
C TYR A 32 24.69 32.69 10.89
N THR A 33 24.49 33.26 12.08
CA THR A 33 23.67 32.67 13.16
C THR A 33 22.22 33.12 13.16
N GLY A 34 21.86 34.19 12.42
CA GLY A 34 20.49 34.69 12.34
C GLY A 34 20.04 35.54 13.55
N SER A 35 20.94 35.85 14.49
CA SER A 35 20.64 36.64 15.68
C SER A 35 21.78 37.62 15.97
N GLY A 36 21.51 38.91 15.80
CA GLY A 36 22.44 40.00 16.06
C GLY A 36 21.90 41.00 17.10
N THR A 37 22.73 41.97 17.48
CA THR A 37 22.34 43.06 18.40
C THR A 37 21.79 44.29 17.67
N PHE A 38 22.10 44.45 16.37
CA PHE A 38 21.68 45.58 15.53
C PHE A 38 20.97 45.15 14.22
N TYR A 39 21.12 43.90 13.80
CA TYR A 39 20.53 43.37 12.56
C TYR A 39 20.15 41.90 12.76
N ASN A 40 18.86 41.59 12.62
CA ASN A 40 18.32 40.25 12.75
C ASN A 40 17.69 39.84 11.43
N PRO A 41 18.39 39.05 10.59
CA PRO A 41 17.74 38.44 9.43
C PRO A 41 16.79 37.34 9.91
N GLU A 42 15.66 37.15 9.22
CA GLU A 42 14.64 36.15 9.60
C GLU A 42 15.17 34.71 9.59
N LYS A 43 16.23 34.43 8.83
CA LYS A 43 16.93 33.14 8.79
C LYS A 43 18.43 33.33 8.66
N GLY A 44 19.19 32.63 9.49
CA GLY A 44 20.65 32.57 9.37
C GLY A 44 21.11 31.68 8.21
N ILE A 45 22.30 31.93 7.67
CA ILE A 45 22.89 31.07 6.61
C ILE A 45 22.99 29.60 7.08
N SER A 46 23.26 29.37 8.38
CA SER A 46 23.29 28.02 8.94
C SER A 46 21.93 27.30 8.88
N GLU A 47 20.84 28.03 9.06
CA GLU A 47 19.47 27.49 8.99
C GLU A 47 19.11 27.18 7.54
N LEU A 48 19.43 28.08 6.60
CA LEU A 48 19.23 27.85 5.16
C LEU A 48 20.01 26.64 4.62
N LEU A 49 21.20 26.37 5.15
CA LEU A 49 21.96 25.16 4.82
C LEU A 49 21.31 23.89 5.37
N THR A 50 20.66 23.98 6.53
CA THR A 50 19.92 22.87 7.13
C THR A 50 18.63 22.61 6.35
N ASP A 51 17.85 23.65 6.05
CA ASP A 51 16.66 23.58 5.21
C ASP A 51 17.00 22.94 3.85
N LYS A 52 18.07 23.40 3.20
CA LYS A 52 18.52 22.82 1.91
C LYS A 52 18.81 21.33 2.03
N LYS A 53 19.51 20.91 3.09
CA LYS A 53 19.81 19.49 3.33
C LYS A 53 18.52 18.68 3.50
N ASP A 54 17.56 19.18 4.27
CA ASP A 54 16.30 18.48 4.53
C ASP A 54 15.44 18.38 3.27
N TYR A 55 15.38 19.44 2.45
CA TYR A 55 14.73 19.38 1.12
C TYR A 55 15.38 18.36 0.20
N THR A 56 16.72 18.28 0.16
CA THR A 56 17.41 17.27 -0.67
C THR A 56 17.18 15.85 -0.19
N ALA A 57 17.08 15.63 1.12
CA ALA A 57 16.74 14.33 1.69
C ALA A 57 15.30 13.92 1.34
N ALA A 58 14.35 14.85 1.44
CA ALA A 58 12.95 14.59 1.07
C ALA A 58 12.80 14.27 -0.43
N LEU A 59 13.51 14.97 -1.31
CA LEU A 59 13.52 14.69 -2.75
C LEU A 59 14.09 13.31 -3.06
N ALA A 60 15.19 12.90 -2.42
CA ALA A 60 15.76 11.57 -2.61
C ALA A 60 14.80 10.45 -2.18
N VAL A 61 14.03 10.67 -1.11
CA VAL A 61 12.97 9.75 -0.69
C VAL A 61 11.86 9.70 -1.74
N ALA A 62 11.38 10.85 -2.24
CA ALA A 62 10.36 10.91 -3.29
C ALA A 62 10.79 10.20 -4.58
N ASP A 63 12.04 10.40 -5.03
CA ASP A 63 12.60 9.72 -6.20
C ASP A 63 12.67 8.20 -6.00
N SER A 64 13.04 7.74 -4.80
CA SER A 64 13.06 6.31 -4.49
C SER A 64 11.66 5.68 -4.52
N TYR A 65 10.63 6.43 -4.10
CA TYR A 65 9.23 6.01 -4.21
C TYR A 65 8.76 5.97 -5.66
N ASN A 66 9.05 7.01 -6.45
CA ASN A 66 8.72 7.05 -7.87
C ASN A 66 9.37 5.91 -8.64
N GLN A 67 10.65 5.59 -8.35
CA GLN A 67 11.32 4.44 -8.95
C GLN A 67 10.68 3.11 -8.57
N LYS A 68 10.21 2.94 -7.32
CA LYS A 68 9.46 1.74 -6.92
C LYS A 68 8.14 1.62 -7.68
N VAL A 69 7.37 2.71 -7.79
CA VAL A 69 6.09 2.72 -8.52
C VAL A 69 6.31 2.37 -10.00
N ILE A 70 7.33 2.95 -10.64
CA ILE A 70 7.65 2.66 -12.04
C ILE A 70 8.05 1.20 -12.24
N LYS A 71 8.91 0.65 -11.37
CA LYS A 71 9.31 -0.76 -11.43
C LYS A 71 8.13 -1.71 -11.22
N THR A 72 7.33 -1.47 -10.19
CA THR A 72 6.12 -2.26 -9.91
C THR A 72 5.15 -2.21 -11.10
N ASN A 73 4.90 -1.03 -11.68
CA ASN A 73 4.03 -0.90 -12.84
C ASN A 73 4.60 -1.57 -14.09
N SER A 74 5.92 -1.52 -14.31
CA SER A 74 6.55 -2.22 -15.44
C SER A 74 6.48 -3.74 -15.27
N ASP A 75 6.64 -4.24 -14.04
CA ASP A 75 6.55 -5.68 -13.74
C ASP A 75 5.12 -6.19 -13.98
N TYR A 76 4.10 -5.42 -13.57
CA TYR A 76 2.69 -5.73 -13.89
C TYR A 76 2.42 -5.66 -15.39
N ALA A 77 2.92 -4.64 -16.09
CA ALA A 77 2.74 -4.53 -17.54
C ALA A 77 3.42 -5.69 -18.30
N GLN A 78 4.60 -6.11 -17.88
CA GLN A 78 5.27 -7.28 -18.45
C GLN A 78 4.52 -8.58 -18.14
N ALA A 79 4.05 -8.76 -16.91
CA ALA A 79 3.21 -9.90 -16.54
C ALA A 79 1.93 -9.97 -17.38
N LEU A 80 1.25 -8.84 -17.60
CA LEU A 80 0.06 -8.72 -18.44
C LEU A 80 0.32 -9.04 -19.92
N ASN A 81 1.49 -8.69 -20.46
CA ASN A 81 1.85 -9.03 -21.84
C ASN A 81 2.23 -10.51 -22.03
N THR A 82 2.66 -11.19 -20.95
CA THR A 82 2.96 -12.63 -20.96
C THR A 82 1.81 -13.52 -20.49
N LEU A 83 0.71 -12.92 -20.04
CA LEU A 83 -0.47 -13.64 -19.60
C LEU A 83 -1.16 -14.27 -20.83
N PRO A 84 -1.23 -15.62 -20.91
CA PRO A 84 -1.97 -16.27 -21.97
C PRO A 84 -3.42 -15.79 -21.89
N ILE A 85 -3.97 -15.30 -23.00
CA ILE A 85 -5.37 -14.85 -23.09
C ILE A 85 -6.34 -15.95 -22.62
N ASP A 86 -5.94 -17.22 -22.78
CA ASP A 86 -6.66 -18.39 -22.29
C ASP A 86 -6.81 -18.40 -20.75
N LYS A 87 -5.79 -17.96 -20.02
CA LYS A 87 -5.86 -17.82 -18.55
C LYS A 87 -6.81 -16.70 -18.15
N LEU A 88 -6.86 -15.61 -18.92
CA LEU A 88 -7.78 -14.50 -18.64
C LEU A 88 -9.24 -14.93 -18.83
N ASN A 89 -9.53 -15.72 -19.86
CA ASN A 89 -10.86 -16.30 -20.09
C ASN A 89 -11.30 -17.26 -18.98
N ASN A 90 -10.34 -17.95 -18.33
CA ASN A 90 -10.64 -18.77 -17.15
C ASN A 90 -10.93 -17.92 -15.90
N VAL A 91 -10.20 -16.82 -15.72
CA VAL A 91 -10.32 -15.93 -14.55
C VAL A 91 -11.64 -15.15 -14.55
N LEU A 92 -12.06 -14.65 -15.70
CA LEU A 92 -13.26 -13.85 -15.91
C LEU A 92 -14.06 -14.39 -17.11
N PRO A 93 -14.84 -15.47 -16.91
CA PRO A 93 -15.59 -16.08 -18.00
C PRO A 93 -16.65 -15.11 -18.56
N ALA A 94 -16.89 -15.21 -19.87
CA ALA A 94 -17.87 -14.41 -20.59
C ALA A 94 -19.34 -14.80 -20.28
N SER A 95 -19.56 -15.96 -19.67
CA SER A 95 -20.87 -16.45 -19.24
C SER A 95 -20.82 -16.94 -17.81
N SER A 96 -21.84 -16.60 -17.04
CA SER A 96 -21.97 -16.99 -15.65
C SER A 96 -22.93 -18.18 -15.53
N ASP A 97 -22.39 -19.33 -15.12
CA ASP A 97 -23.20 -20.49 -14.78
C ASP A 97 -23.07 -20.74 -13.27
N PRO A 98 -24.12 -20.44 -12.47
CA PRO A 98 -24.12 -20.69 -11.03
C PRO A 98 -23.85 -22.15 -10.68
N ILE A 99 -24.28 -23.11 -11.52
CA ILE A 99 -24.08 -24.54 -11.29
C ILE A 99 -22.59 -24.88 -11.44
N LEU A 100 -21.93 -24.34 -12.46
CA LEU A 100 -20.51 -24.53 -12.68
C LEU A 100 -19.68 -23.93 -11.53
N ALA A 101 -20.07 -22.75 -11.03
CA ALA A 101 -19.42 -22.11 -9.90
C ALA A 101 -19.57 -22.93 -8.60
N ILE A 102 -20.76 -23.48 -8.33
CA ILE A 102 -20.98 -24.40 -7.20
C ILE A 102 -20.13 -25.67 -7.37
N TYR A 103 -20.08 -26.24 -8.57
CA TYR A 103 -19.26 -27.42 -8.86
C TYR A 103 -17.77 -27.16 -8.59
N GLU A 104 -17.25 -26.02 -9.02
CA GLU A 104 -15.86 -25.64 -8.77
C GLU A 104 -15.58 -25.43 -7.29
N LEU A 105 -16.46 -24.73 -6.56
CA LEU A 105 -16.35 -24.59 -5.11
C LEU A 105 -16.34 -25.96 -4.42
N SER A 106 -17.20 -26.88 -4.87
CA SER A 106 -17.22 -28.25 -4.34
C SER A 106 -15.91 -29.00 -4.59
N ARG A 107 -15.31 -28.83 -5.78
CA ARG A 107 -14.02 -29.44 -6.14
C ARG A 107 -12.86 -28.84 -5.33
N ILE A 108 -12.89 -27.53 -5.07
CA ILE A 108 -11.89 -26.84 -4.24
C ILE A 108 -11.99 -27.34 -2.79
N ALA A 109 -13.21 -27.44 -2.25
CA ALA A 109 -13.45 -27.95 -0.90
C ALA A 109 -13.07 -29.43 -0.73
N ALA A 110 -13.29 -30.25 -1.75
CA ALA A 110 -12.96 -31.67 -1.76
C ALA A 110 -11.45 -31.96 -1.98
N ARG A 111 -10.59 -30.94 -2.13
CA ARG A 111 -9.14 -31.17 -2.21
C ARG A 111 -8.63 -31.91 -0.97
N PRO A 112 -7.59 -32.76 -1.09
CA PRO A 112 -7.11 -33.59 0.01
C PRO A 112 -6.76 -32.80 1.29
N GLU A 113 -6.34 -31.54 1.15
CA GLU A 113 -5.93 -30.67 2.26
C GLU A 113 -7.09 -30.12 3.10
N SER A 114 -8.27 -29.93 2.49
CA SER A 114 -9.48 -29.46 3.17
C SER A 114 -10.44 -30.61 3.46
N ASN A 115 -10.63 -31.51 2.49
CA ASN A 115 -11.53 -32.66 2.58
C ASN A 115 -12.92 -32.28 3.14
N LEU A 116 -13.48 -31.18 2.63
CA LEU A 116 -14.76 -30.63 3.04
C LEU A 116 -15.82 -30.93 1.98
N HIS A 117 -17.08 -31.00 2.43
CA HIS A 117 -18.24 -31.18 1.56
C HIS A 117 -19.20 -30.02 1.75
N LEU A 118 -19.57 -29.40 0.64
CA LEU A 118 -20.57 -28.34 0.63
C LEU A 118 -21.94 -28.94 0.89
N THR A 119 -22.68 -28.32 1.80
CA THR A 119 -24.06 -28.65 2.13
C THR A 119 -24.92 -27.42 1.86
N SER A 120 -26.14 -27.65 1.38
CA SER A 120 -27.12 -26.60 1.11
C SER A 120 -26.61 -25.42 0.25
N PRO A 121 -25.89 -25.65 -0.88
CA PRO A 121 -25.45 -24.54 -1.73
C PRO A 121 -26.67 -23.84 -2.34
N ARG A 122 -26.74 -22.53 -2.16
CA ARG A 122 -27.80 -21.68 -2.66
C ARG A 122 -27.22 -20.53 -3.45
N TYR A 123 -27.75 -20.33 -4.65
CA TYR A 123 -27.50 -19.14 -5.44
C TYR A 123 -28.30 -17.97 -4.86
N ILE A 124 -27.61 -16.86 -4.61
CA ILE A 124 -28.20 -15.59 -4.27
C ILE A 124 -28.01 -14.72 -5.51
N ASP A 125 -29.11 -14.45 -6.19
CA ASP A 125 -29.13 -13.51 -7.31
C ASP A 125 -28.88 -12.12 -6.73
N ASP A 126 -27.64 -11.64 -6.89
CA ASP A 126 -27.29 -10.25 -6.67
C ASP A 126 -27.81 -9.49 -7.89
N GLY A 127 -29.12 -9.28 -7.90
CA GLY A 127 -29.83 -8.64 -9.00
C GLY A 127 -29.09 -7.36 -9.40
N ASP A 128 -28.95 -7.15 -10.71
CA ASP A 128 -28.29 -5.99 -11.36
C ASP A 128 -28.35 -4.78 -10.43
N VAL A 129 -27.23 -4.43 -9.82
CA VAL A 129 -27.15 -3.31 -8.87
C VAL A 129 -27.34 -2.03 -9.68
N GLN A 130 -28.62 -1.73 -9.95
CA GLN A 130 -29.11 -0.64 -10.77
C GLN A 130 -28.64 0.66 -10.11
N GLY A 131 -27.56 1.24 -10.65
CA GLY A 131 -27.01 2.50 -10.16
C GLY A 131 -25.50 2.65 -10.27
N LEU A 132 -24.75 1.55 -10.50
CA LEU A 132 -23.31 1.61 -10.75
C LEU A 132 -23.01 1.11 -12.17
N ASN A 133 -22.35 1.95 -12.96
CA ASN A 133 -21.94 1.69 -14.34
C ASN A 133 -20.79 0.67 -14.38
N LYS A 134 -21.05 -0.56 -13.90
CA LYS A 134 -20.08 -1.65 -13.79
C LYS A 134 -20.11 -2.48 -15.07
N ASN A 135 -18.93 -2.76 -15.62
CA ASN A 135 -18.74 -3.64 -16.78
C ASN A 135 -18.75 -5.13 -16.41
N TYR A 136 -19.12 -5.46 -15.17
CA TYR A 136 -19.13 -6.81 -14.62
C TYR A 136 -20.39 -7.02 -13.79
N ASN A 137 -20.76 -8.28 -13.67
CA ASN A 137 -21.83 -8.75 -12.79
C ASN A 137 -21.24 -9.72 -11.76
N THR A 138 -22.00 -9.97 -10.70
CA THR A 138 -21.64 -10.82 -9.56
C THR A 138 -22.62 -11.99 -9.42
N ILE A 139 -22.12 -13.14 -9.00
CA ILE A 139 -22.92 -14.28 -8.51
C ILE A 139 -22.51 -14.50 -7.07
N ALA A 140 -23.45 -14.36 -6.13
CA ALA A 140 -23.25 -14.76 -4.75
C ALA A 140 -23.74 -16.20 -4.54
N ILE A 141 -22.93 -17.01 -3.85
CA ILE A 141 -23.22 -18.40 -3.52
C ILE A 141 -23.03 -18.55 -2.01
N SER A 142 -24.10 -18.95 -1.33
CA SER A 142 -24.07 -19.27 0.10
C SER A 142 -24.13 -20.77 0.29
N PHE A 143 -23.28 -21.32 1.16
CA PHE A 143 -23.25 -22.75 1.45
C PHE A 143 -22.79 -22.99 2.89
N SER A 144 -23.08 -24.18 3.41
CA SER A 144 -22.61 -24.61 4.72
C SER A 144 -21.59 -25.75 4.58
N VAL A 145 -20.61 -25.79 5.48
CA VAL A 145 -19.64 -26.88 5.57
C VAL A 145 -19.43 -27.25 7.03
N GLU A 146 -19.24 -28.53 7.29
CA GLU A 146 -18.86 -29.05 8.61
C GLU A 146 -17.40 -29.52 8.57
N GLY A 147 -16.60 -29.04 9.51
CA GLY A 147 -15.19 -29.45 9.58
C GLY A 147 -14.42 -28.74 10.68
N THR A 148 -13.16 -29.12 10.86
CA THR A 148 -12.27 -28.47 11.82
C THR A 148 -11.78 -27.12 11.30
N TYR A 149 -11.33 -26.25 12.21
CA TYR A 149 -10.72 -24.97 11.84
C TYR A 149 -9.55 -25.12 10.85
N GLY A 150 -8.75 -26.17 11.01
CA GLY A 150 -7.62 -26.45 10.11
C GLY A 150 -8.08 -26.73 8.67
N GLN A 151 -9.15 -27.50 8.51
CA GLN A 151 -9.71 -27.83 7.19
C GLN A 151 -10.28 -26.61 6.48
N ILE A 152 -10.95 -25.70 7.22
CA ILE A 152 -11.46 -24.44 6.66
C ILE A 152 -10.32 -23.51 6.25
N LYS A 153 -9.26 -23.43 7.06
CA LYS A 153 -8.08 -22.66 6.69
C LYS A 153 -7.45 -23.18 5.39
N SER A 154 -7.35 -24.50 5.23
CA SER A 154 -6.89 -25.10 3.97
C SER A 154 -7.84 -24.80 2.81
N PHE A 155 -9.15 -24.82 3.03
CA PHE A 155 -10.15 -24.48 2.01
C PHE A 155 -10.00 -23.02 1.54
N LEU A 156 -9.92 -22.06 2.46
CA LEU A 156 -9.72 -20.65 2.11
C LEU A 156 -8.40 -20.43 1.38
N LYS A 157 -7.33 -21.10 1.78
CA LYS A 157 -6.05 -21.08 1.06
C LYS A 157 -6.18 -21.67 -0.35
N ASN A 158 -6.93 -22.74 -0.52
CA ASN A 158 -7.19 -23.32 -1.84
C ASN A 158 -8.06 -22.41 -2.72
N LEU A 159 -8.99 -21.67 -2.12
CA LEU A 159 -9.80 -20.66 -2.80
C LEU A 159 -8.96 -19.48 -3.28
N GLU A 160 -8.01 -19.01 -2.47
CA GLU A 160 -7.06 -17.95 -2.81
C GLU A 160 -6.16 -18.33 -4.00
N ASN A 161 -5.77 -19.61 -4.11
CA ASN A 161 -4.96 -20.12 -5.22
C ASN A 161 -5.81 -20.63 -6.40
N SER A 162 -7.09 -20.29 -6.46
CA SER A 162 -7.96 -20.65 -7.57
C SER A 162 -7.65 -19.81 -8.81
N GLU A 163 -7.88 -20.38 -9.99
CA GLU A 163 -7.79 -19.64 -11.26
C GLU A 163 -8.93 -18.63 -11.44
N LYS A 164 -10.00 -18.73 -10.64
CA LYS A 164 -11.15 -17.81 -10.68
C LYS A 164 -11.13 -16.84 -9.51
N ILE A 165 -11.61 -15.62 -9.77
CA ILE A 165 -11.78 -14.60 -8.74
C ILE A 165 -12.99 -14.98 -7.89
N PHE A 166 -12.70 -15.31 -6.63
CA PHE A 166 -13.69 -15.54 -5.58
C PHE A 166 -13.46 -14.53 -4.46
N ASN A 167 -14.53 -13.90 -4.01
CA ASN A 167 -14.53 -12.98 -2.89
C ASN A 167 -15.40 -13.54 -1.77
N VAL A 168 -14.85 -13.74 -0.57
CA VAL A 168 -15.62 -14.21 0.57
C VAL A 168 -16.28 -13.00 1.23
N THR A 169 -17.60 -12.87 1.11
CA THR A 169 -18.35 -11.74 1.66
C THR A 169 -18.87 -11.98 3.05
N ASN A 170 -19.16 -13.23 3.39
CA ASN A 170 -19.57 -13.60 4.74
C ASN A 170 -18.97 -14.95 5.15
N LEU A 171 -18.60 -15.05 6.42
CA LEU A 171 -18.09 -16.27 7.05
C LEU A 171 -18.59 -16.30 8.49
N ASP A 172 -19.66 -17.06 8.71
CA ASP A 172 -20.22 -17.34 10.03
C ASP A 172 -19.81 -18.74 10.48
N PHE A 173 -19.58 -18.92 11.78
CA PHE A 173 -19.31 -20.24 12.34
C PHE A 173 -19.97 -20.43 13.69
N SER A 174 -20.31 -21.69 14.01
CA SER A 174 -20.90 -22.08 15.28
C SER A 174 -20.32 -23.41 15.74
N SER A 175 -20.30 -23.61 17.06
CA SER A 175 -19.92 -24.88 17.66
C SER A 175 -20.87 -25.98 17.20
N SER A 176 -20.32 -27.10 16.71
CA SER A 176 -21.12 -28.32 16.61
C SER A 176 -21.47 -28.83 18.02
N ARG A 177 -22.34 -29.84 18.10
CA ARG A 177 -22.92 -30.34 19.35
C ARG A 177 -21.89 -30.87 20.37
N ASP A 178 -20.61 -31.03 19.99
CA ASP A 178 -19.52 -31.53 20.82
C ASP A 178 -18.41 -30.46 20.95
N SER A 179 -18.34 -29.75 22.08
CA SER A 179 -17.49 -28.55 22.28
C SER A 179 -16.02 -28.85 22.66
N ARG A 180 -15.48 -30.01 22.30
CA ARG A 180 -14.09 -30.37 22.63
C ARG A 180 -13.09 -29.61 21.75
N PRO A 181 -11.87 -29.33 22.25
CA PRO A 181 -10.80 -28.81 21.41
C PRO A 181 -10.53 -29.75 20.22
N GLY A 182 -10.60 -29.22 19.01
CA GLY A 182 -10.42 -30.00 17.77
C GLY A 182 -11.70 -30.62 17.19
N SER A 183 -12.87 -30.38 17.81
CA SER A 183 -14.15 -30.78 17.24
C SER A 183 -14.48 -30.06 15.93
N ALA A 184 -15.32 -30.69 15.11
CA ALA A 184 -15.90 -30.07 13.94
C ALA A 184 -16.75 -28.86 14.33
N LEU A 185 -16.78 -27.84 13.48
CA LEU A 185 -17.59 -26.64 13.59
C LEU A 185 -18.47 -26.55 12.35
N ASN A 186 -19.62 -25.91 12.49
CA ASN A 186 -20.50 -25.61 11.37
C ASN A 186 -20.17 -24.22 10.86
N TYR A 187 -19.83 -24.12 9.58
CA TYR A 187 -19.54 -22.87 8.92
C TYR A 187 -20.62 -22.58 7.87
N THR A 188 -21.00 -21.32 7.77
CA THR A 188 -21.82 -20.79 6.68
C THR A 188 -21.00 -19.72 5.97
N ILE A 189 -20.71 -19.95 4.69
CA ILE A 189 -19.81 -19.12 3.91
C ILE A 189 -20.60 -18.59 2.71
N THR A 190 -20.46 -17.30 2.45
CA THR A 190 -20.97 -16.66 1.24
C THR A 190 -19.79 -16.18 0.40
N VAL A 191 -19.76 -16.62 -0.85
CA VAL A 191 -18.71 -16.33 -1.82
C VAL A 191 -19.31 -15.68 -3.05
N GLU A 192 -18.72 -14.60 -3.50
CA GLU A 192 -19.03 -13.93 -4.75
C GLU A 192 -18.02 -14.31 -5.83
N THR A 193 -18.49 -14.49 -7.04
CA THR A 193 -17.63 -14.59 -8.24
C THR A 193 -18.07 -13.61 -9.30
N TYR A 194 -17.13 -13.22 -10.16
CA TYR A 194 -17.29 -12.11 -11.11
C TYR A 194 -17.28 -12.60 -12.55
N TYR A 195 -18.09 -11.96 -13.39
CA TYR A 195 -18.16 -12.24 -14.81
C TYR A 195 -18.41 -10.96 -15.61
N LEU A 196 -18.01 -10.97 -16.88
CA LEU A 196 -18.15 -9.80 -17.74
C LEU A 196 -19.61 -9.57 -18.14
N LYS A 197 -20.07 -8.32 -18.05
CA LYS A 197 -21.40 -7.93 -18.56
C LYS A 197 -21.33 -7.94 -20.09
N LYS A 198 -22.13 -8.80 -20.74
CA LYS A 198 -22.22 -8.83 -22.20
C LYS A 198 -22.73 -7.47 -22.68
N GLN A 199 -21.94 -6.76 -23.48
CA GLN A 199 -22.42 -5.54 -24.13
C GLN A 199 -23.48 -5.93 -25.15
N SER A 200 -24.71 -5.45 -24.94
CA SER A 200 -25.77 -5.53 -25.94
C SER A 200 -25.37 -4.59 -27.08
N ASN A 201 -25.03 -5.15 -28.23
CA ASN A 201 -24.96 -4.43 -29.49
C ASN A 201 -26.29 -4.61 -30.22
#